data_AF-A0A285SYI2-F1
#
_entry.id   AF-A0A285SYI2-F1
#
_cell.length_a   1.000
_cell.length_b   1.000
_cell.length_c   1.000
_cell.angle_alpha   90.00
_cell.angle_beta   90.00
_cell.angle_gamma   90.00
#
_symmetry.space_group_name_H-M   'P 1'
#
loop_
_entity.id
_entity.type
_entity.pdbx_description
1 polymer ?
#
loop_
_entity_poly.entity_id
_entity_poly.type
_entity_poly.pdbx_seq_one_letter_code
_entity_poly.pdbx_strand_id
1 'polypeptide(L)'
;MKKVNKRIFRYKKKYVNNVKLLHHDITTNRRYRLDIELKNGDNKKAVQLIMMNPSEANEEISDNTINRVIKYVFTNNSEGILQDIGKIIFTNLYVVYETYSDNVDNYISEHGLDFVKGIEANGKYNNNMIIKEAAKESKIIIIAWGKGDILGYDNRIQEVISLIKNKEIYHVNDFTEEGYPRHPRNWSYSWTLNKYNT
;
A
#
# COMPACT_ATOMS: atom_id res chain seq x y z
N MET A 1 -19.65 14.55 24.20
CA MET A 1 -18.93 13.69 23.24
C MET A 1 -18.31 12.50 23.99
N LYS A 2 -18.79 11.27 23.77
CA LYS A 2 -18.13 10.07 24.31
C LYS A 2 -16.80 9.90 23.58
N LYS A 3 -15.67 10.04 24.29
CA LYS A 3 -14.35 9.63 23.79
C LYS A 3 -14.40 8.12 23.56
N VAL A 4 -14.64 7.71 22.32
CA VAL A 4 -14.44 6.31 21.92
C VAL A 4 -12.93 6.08 22.04
N ASN A 5 -12.51 5.22 22.97
CA ASN A 5 -11.12 4.81 23.07
C ASN A 5 -10.75 4.11 21.76
N LYS A 6 -10.07 4.83 20.87
CA LYS A 6 -9.62 4.32 19.60
C LYS A 6 -8.60 3.21 19.87
N ARG A 7 -8.90 2.00 19.42
CA ARG A 7 -8.03 0.84 19.59
C ARG A 7 -6.74 1.07 18.81
N ILE A 8 -5.62 1.25 19.51
CA ILE A 8 -4.30 1.41 18.89
C ILE A 8 -3.80 0.03 18.45
N PHE A 9 -3.54 -0.14 17.16
CA PHE A 9 -2.88 -1.33 16.64
C PHE A 9 -1.37 -1.12 16.60
N ARG A 10 -0.61 -2.15 16.99
CA ARG A 10 0.86 -2.13 16.99
C ARG A 10 1.37 -3.19 16.01
N TYR A 11 2.57 -2.96 15.48
CA TYR A 11 3.27 -3.98 14.71
C TYR A 11 3.52 -5.21 15.56
N LYS A 12 3.25 -6.39 15.00
CA LYS A 12 3.51 -7.65 15.68
C LYS A 12 5.00 -7.94 15.65
N LYS A 13 5.68 -7.73 16.79
CA LYS A 13 7.14 -7.94 16.99
C LYS A 13 7.65 -9.32 16.57
N LYS A 14 6.80 -10.34 16.41
CA LYS A 14 7.20 -11.65 15.89
C LYS A 14 7.45 -11.68 14.37
N TYR A 15 6.91 -10.73 13.62
CA TYR A 15 7.03 -10.67 12.15
C TYR A 15 7.93 -9.54 11.68
N VAL A 16 7.97 -8.43 12.44
CA VAL A 16 8.63 -7.19 12.03
C VAL A 16 9.96 -7.03 12.75
N ASN A 17 11.00 -6.73 11.99
CA ASN A 17 12.31 -6.33 12.48
C ASN A 17 12.40 -4.80 12.62
N ASN A 18 12.01 -4.08 11.57
CA ASN A 18 12.11 -2.62 11.52
C ASN A 18 10.99 -2.00 10.67
N VAL A 19 10.65 -0.75 10.94
CA VAL A 19 9.66 0.05 10.20
C VAL A 19 10.26 1.41 9.91
N LYS A 20 10.16 1.87 8.67
CA LYS A 20 10.63 3.20 8.25
C LYS A 20 9.51 3.93 7.49
N LEU A 21 9.09 5.07 7.99
CA LEU A 21 8.13 5.94 7.33
C LEU A 21 8.89 6.91 6.43
N LEU A 22 8.87 6.62 5.13
CA LEU A 22 9.62 7.38 4.13
C LEU A 22 8.67 8.30 3.38
N HIS A 23 9.09 9.55 3.14
CA HIS A 23 8.31 10.53 2.38
C HIS A 23 6.89 10.68 2.96
N HIS A 24 6.77 11.49 4.01
CA HIS A 24 5.49 11.87 4.60
C HIS A 24 5.42 13.39 4.79
N ASP A 25 4.20 13.90 4.87
CA ASP A 25 3.91 15.26 5.25
C ASP A 25 2.74 15.25 6.26
N ILE A 26 3.08 15.45 7.53
CA ILE A 26 2.13 15.45 8.63
C ILE A 26 1.19 16.66 8.54
N THR A 27 1.68 17.79 8.03
CA THR A 27 0.92 19.04 7.95
C THR A 27 -0.26 18.93 6.98
N THR A 28 -0.09 18.14 5.93
CA THR A 28 -1.11 17.90 4.90
C THR A 28 -1.72 16.50 4.97
N ASN A 29 -1.43 15.74 6.03
CA ASN A 29 -1.96 14.40 6.24
C ASN A 29 -1.63 13.43 5.08
N ARG A 30 -0.41 13.51 4.54
CA ARG A 30 0.05 12.70 3.38
C ARG A 30 1.15 11.70 3.74
N ARG A 31 1.02 10.46 3.26
CA ARG A 31 2.01 9.38 3.35
C ARG A 31 2.22 8.75 1.99
N TYR A 32 3.47 8.76 1.52
CA TYR A 32 3.82 8.28 0.20
C TYR A 32 4.43 6.87 0.27
N ARG A 33 5.22 6.57 1.31
CA ARG A 33 5.90 5.29 1.43
C ARG A 33 6.07 4.81 2.88
N LEU A 34 5.94 3.51 3.09
CA LEU A 34 6.23 2.86 4.36
C LEU A 34 6.97 1.56 4.09
N ASP A 35 8.17 1.42 4.65
CA ASP A 35 9.00 0.24 4.48
C ASP A 35 8.96 -0.61 5.75
N ILE A 36 8.73 -1.91 5.58
CA ILE A 36 8.75 -2.91 6.67
C ILE A 36 9.84 -3.93 6.36
N GLU A 37 10.81 -4.05 7.26
CA GLU A 37 11.78 -5.14 7.27
C GLU A 37 11.19 -6.28 8.12
N LEU A 38 11.13 -7.48 7.53
CA LEU A 38 10.63 -8.69 8.16
C LEU A 38 11.74 -9.35 8.99
N LYS A 39 11.34 -10.20 9.94
CA LYS A 39 12.29 -11.01 10.73
C LYS A 39 12.85 -12.22 9.98
N ASN A 40 12.25 -12.58 8.86
CA ASN A 40 12.70 -13.66 7.98
C ASN A 40 12.91 -13.13 6.56
N GLY A 41 13.56 -13.93 5.71
CA GLY A 41 13.92 -13.54 4.35
C GLY A 41 15.14 -12.62 4.29
N ASP A 42 15.47 -12.19 3.08
CA ASP A 42 16.57 -11.27 2.77
C ASP A 42 16.01 -9.85 2.59
N ASN A 43 16.48 -8.90 3.40
CA ASN A 43 16.05 -7.49 3.33
C ASN A 43 16.42 -6.80 2.01
N LYS A 44 17.30 -7.40 1.19
CA LYS A 44 17.59 -6.96 -0.19
C LYS A 44 16.53 -7.41 -1.19
N LYS A 45 15.70 -8.39 -0.83
CA LYS A 45 14.58 -8.89 -1.65
C LYS A 45 13.28 -8.26 -1.16
N ALA A 46 12.81 -7.26 -1.90
CA ALA A 46 11.60 -6.52 -1.56
C ALA A 46 10.40 -6.93 -2.42
N VAL A 47 9.21 -6.82 -1.83
CA VAL A 47 7.94 -6.77 -2.55
C VAL A 47 7.32 -5.39 -2.39
N GLN A 48 6.88 -4.79 -3.49
CA GLN A 48 6.06 -3.58 -3.42
C GLN A 48 4.60 -3.97 -3.27
N LEU A 49 3.91 -3.36 -2.30
CA LEU A 49 2.46 -3.41 -2.21
C LEU A 49 1.87 -2.06 -2.64
N ILE A 50 0.97 -2.07 -3.61
CA ILE A 50 0.22 -0.88 -4.04
C ILE A 50 -1.24 -1.03 -3.61
N MET A 51 -1.71 -0.11 -2.76
CA MET A 51 -3.06 -0.14 -2.20
C MET A 51 -3.65 1.26 -2.07
N MET A 52 -4.91 1.38 -1.64
CA MET A 52 -5.40 2.65 -1.08
C MET A 52 -4.67 2.95 0.23
N ASN A 53 -4.48 4.22 0.59
CA ASN A 53 -3.65 4.56 1.73
C ASN A 53 -4.33 4.23 3.06
N PRO A 54 -3.80 3.31 3.89
CA PRO A 54 -4.47 3.01 5.15
C PRO A 54 -4.30 4.15 6.18
N SER A 55 -5.34 4.45 6.95
CA SER A 55 -5.43 5.74 7.67
C SER A 55 -4.55 5.91 8.91
N GLU A 56 -3.89 4.86 9.43
CA GLU A 56 -3.29 4.93 10.78
C GLU A 56 -1.82 4.50 10.88
N ALA A 57 -1.28 3.79 9.89
CA ALA A 57 0.07 3.26 10.00
C ALA A 57 1.17 4.33 9.88
N ASN A 58 2.06 4.34 10.87
CA ASN A 58 3.32 5.11 10.90
C ASN A 58 4.44 4.20 11.44
N GLU A 59 5.55 4.76 11.95
CA GLU A 59 6.67 3.95 12.45
C GLU A 59 6.36 3.18 13.73
N GLU A 60 5.45 3.70 14.56
CA GLU A 60 5.13 3.13 15.88
C GLU A 60 3.76 2.45 15.95
N ILE A 61 2.82 2.93 15.14
CA ILE A 61 1.43 2.53 15.09
C ILE A 61 1.21 1.82 13.76
N SER A 62 0.51 0.70 13.81
CA SER A 62 0.11 -0.07 12.63
C SER A 62 -1.41 -0.04 12.50
N ASP A 63 -1.95 -0.81 11.57
CA ASP A 63 -3.37 -1.08 11.45
C ASP A 63 -3.62 -2.55 11.07
N ASN A 64 -4.89 -2.93 10.96
CA ASN A 64 -5.27 -4.30 10.63
C ASN A 64 -4.88 -4.72 9.21
N THR A 65 -4.84 -3.78 8.26
CA THR A 65 -4.51 -4.03 6.87
C THR A 65 -3.02 -4.25 6.71
N ILE A 66 -2.19 -3.37 7.24
CA ILE A 66 -0.72 -3.51 7.24
C ILE A 66 -0.29 -4.79 7.97
N ASN A 67 -0.82 -5.05 9.17
CA ASN A 67 -0.49 -6.29 9.89
C ASN A 67 -0.90 -7.57 9.15
N ARG A 68 -1.94 -7.51 8.32
CA ARG A 68 -2.39 -8.64 7.50
C ARG A 68 -1.44 -8.89 6.35
N VAL A 69 -1.03 -7.85 5.64
CA VAL A 69 -0.04 -7.96 4.57
C VAL A 69 1.28 -8.50 5.13
N ILE A 70 1.76 -7.93 6.24
CA ILE A 70 2.98 -8.39 6.92
C ILE A 70 2.90 -9.88 7.21
N LYS A 71 1.79 -10.33 7.84
CA LYS A 71 1.63 -11.75 8.17
C LYS A 71 1.50 -12.61 6.91
N TYR A 72 0.81 -12.15 5.88
CA TYR A 72 0.66 -12.87 4.62
C TYR A 72 2.02 -13.12 3.96
N VAL A 73 2.83 -12.07 3.77
CA VAL A 73 4.15 -12.18 3.16
C VAL A 73 5.08 -13.02 4.05
N PHE A 74 5.13 -12.74 5.35
CA PHE A 74 5.95 -13.49 6.30
C PHE A 74 5.64 -15.00 6.31
N THR A 75 4.36 -15.38 6.18
CA THR A 75 3.93 -16.79 6.23
C THR A 75 4.21 -17.52 4.92
N ASN A 76 4.24 -16.81 3.79
CA ASN A 76 4.35 -17.41 2.45
C ASN A 76 5.74 -17.20 1.81
N ASN A 77 6.75 -16.75 2.55
CA ASN A 77 8.08 -16.45 1.99
C ASN A 77 9.09 -17.60 2.08
N SER A 78 8.68 -18.81 2.45
CA SER A 78 9.56 -19.99 2.46
C SER A 78 9.80 -20.56 1.08
N GLU A 79 8.86 -20.39 0.15
CA GLU A 79 8.92 -20.95 -1.20
C GLU A 79 8.09 -20.14 -2.21
N GLY A 80 8.21 -20.47 -3.49
CA GLY A 80 7.42 -19.86 -4.56
C GLY A 80 7.78 -18.39 -4.84
N ILE A 81 6.79 -17.62 -5.29
CA ILE A 81 6.97 -16.23 -5.76
C ILE A 81 7.58 -15.33 -4.67
N LEU A 82 7.11 -15.52 -3.43
CA LEU A 82 7.53 -14.74 -2.26
C LEU A 82 8.78 -15.28 -1.56
N GLN A 83 9.41 -16.33 -2.10
CA GLN A 83 10.59 -16.94 -1.50
C GLN A 83 11.66 -15.88 -1.15
N ASP A 84 12.12 -15.92 0.09
CA ASP A 84 13.12 -15.06 0.70
C ASP A 84 12.79 -13.57 0.73
N ILE A 85 11.55 -13.14 0.50
CA ILE A 85 11.18 -11.73 0.66
C ILE A 85 11.35 -11.33 2.12
N GLY A 86 12.27 -10.38 2.38
CA GLY A 86 12.52 -9.81 3.70
C GLY A 86 12.08 -8.36 3.84
N LYS A 87 11.64 -7.70 2.77
CA LYS A 87 11.19 -6.30 2.80
C LYS A 87 9.84 -6.11 2.11
N ILE A 88 8.94 -5.35 2.73
CA ILE A 88 7.68 -4.91 2.12
C ILE A 88 7.73 -3.39 1.97
N ILE A 89 7.51 -2.89 0.76
CA ILE A 89 7.43 -1.47 0.45
C ILE A 89 5.99 -1.12 0.14
N PHE A 90 5.31 -0.42 1.05
CA PHE A 90 3.96 0.07 0.82
C PHE A 90 4.01 1.40 0.08
N THR A 91 3.24 1.48 -1.00
CA THR A 91 2.98 2.71 -1.77
C THR A 91 1.49 2.80 -2.06
N ASN A 92 0.99 3.99 -2.39
CA ASN A 92 -0.44 4.25 -2.38
C ASN A 92 -0.96 4.84 -3.69
N LEU A 93 -2.18 4.49 -4.08
CA LEU A 93 -2.88 5.17 -5.18
C LEU A 93 -3.01 6.67 -4.90
N TYR A 94 -3.38 7.01 -3.66
CA TYR A 94 -3.51 8.38 -3.15
C TYR A 94 -2.64 8.54 -1.91
N VAL A 95 -2.09 9.72 -1.68
CA VAL A 95 -1.14 9.95 -0.57
C VAL A 95 -1.82 10.48 0.67
N VAL A 96 -3.03 11.04 0.57
CA VAL A 96 -3.81 11.39 1.77
C VAL A 96 -4.21 10.10 2.48
N TYR A 97 -3.89 9.98 3.76
CA TYR A 97 -4.28 8.81 4.56
C TYR A 97 -5.57 9.13 5.32
N GLU A 98 -6.68 8.58 4.83
CA GLU A 98 -8.03 8.88 5.33
C GLU A 98 -8.84 7.59 5.44
N THR A 99 -9.73 7.52 6.44
CA THR A 99 -10.44 6.26 6.74
C THR A 99 -11.62 6.02 5.82
N TYR A 100 -12.25 7.11 5.35
CA TYR A 100 -13.45 7.07 4.52
C TYR A 100 -13.16 7.69 3.16
N SER A 101 -13.56 7.02 2.09
CA SER A 101 -13.38 7.50 0.70
C SER A 101 -14.03 8.86 0.49
N ASP A 102 -15.20 9.11 1.06
CA ASP A 102 -15.92 10.39 0.95
C ASP A 102 -15.10 11.57 1.48
N ASN A 103 -14.26 11.33 2.49
CA ASN A 103 -13.37 12.35 3.02
C ASN A 103 -12.23 12.65 2.04
N VAL A 104 -11.82 11.70 1.20
CA VAL A 104 -10.84 11.93 0.13
C VAL A 104 -11.41 12.90 -0.92
N ASP A 105 -12.68 12.76 -1.29
CA ASP A 105 -13.35 13.68 -2.21
C ASP A 105 -13.47 15.11 -1.65
N ASN A 106 -13.56 15.27 -0.33
CA ASN A 106 -13.45 16.59 0.30
C ASN A 106 -12.07 17.22 0.07
N TYR A 107 -10.97 16.47 0.24
CA TYR A 107 -9.63 16.96 -0.10
C TYR A 107 -9.48 17.27 -1.60
N ILE A 108 -10.12 16.50 -2.48
CA ILE A 108 -10.13 16.77 -3.92
C ILE A 108 -10.86 18.10 -4.19
N SER A 109 -11.97 18.35 -3.53
CA SER A 109 -12.73 19.59 -3.68
C SER A 109 -11.98 20.81 -3.15
N GLU A 110 -11.22 20.65 -2.05
CA GLU A 110 -10.48 21.74 -1.41
C GLU A 110 -9.13 22.04 -2.08
N HIS A 111 -8.40 21.01 -2.53
CA HIS A 111 -7.01 21.15 -2.98
C HIS A 111 -6.74 20.61 -4.40
N GLY A 112 -7.73 19.96 -5.01
CA GLY A 112 -7.60 19.34 -6.32
C GLY A 112 -7.09 17.90 -6.29
N LEU A 113 -7.30 17.22 -7.41
CA LEU A 113 -6.96 15.80 -7.56
C LEU A 113 -5.45 15.53 -7.47
N ASP A 114 -4.61 16.43 -7.99
CA ASP A 114 -3.15 16.26 -7.97
C ASP A 114 -2.59 16.30 -6.56
N PHE A 115 -3.19 17.08 -5.65
CA PHE A 115 -2.82 17.11 -4.24
C PHE A 115 -3.02 15.76 -3.56
N VAL A 116 -4.18 15.17 -3.80
CA VAL A 116 -4.56 13.88 -3.21
C VAL A 116 -3.76 12.73 -3.83
N LYS A 117 -3.45 12.81 -5.13
CA LYS A 117 -2.51 11.90 -5.81
C LYS A 117 -1.07 12.09 -5.33
N GLY A 118 -0.72 13.28 -4.84
CA GLY A 118 0.64 13.66 -4.43
C GLY A 118 1.56 13.86 -5.62
N ILE A 119 1.05 14.49 -6.69
CA ILE A 119 1.78 14.68 -7.95
C ILE A 119 1.88 16.15 -8.36
N GLU A 120 1.61 17.08 -7.44
CA GLU A 120 1.71 18.51 -7.74
C GLU A 120 3.11 18.89 -8.22
N ALA A 121 3.22 19.80 -9.18
CA ALA A 121 4.49 20.22 -9.76
C ALA A 121 5.49 20.77 -8.72
N ASN A 122 4.99 21.46 -7.69
CA ASN A 122 5.78 22.02 -6.60
C ASN A 122 5.62 21.23 -5.29
N GLY A 123 5.10 20.00 -5.36
CA GLY A 123 4.96 19.13 -4.21
C GLY A 123 6.32 18.73 -3.64
N LYS A 124 6.41 18.63 -2.31
CA LYS A 124 7.64 18.18 -1.61
C LYS A 124 8.11 16.82 -2.11
N TYR A 125 7.17 15.96 -2.48
CA TYR A 125 7.40 14.64 -3.02
C TYR A 125 6.49 14.43 -4.24
N ASN A 126 6.87 13.48 -5.10
CA ASN A 126 6.05 13.05 -6.23
C ASN A 126 5.73 11.56 -6.11
N ASN A 127 4.46 11.23 -5.91
CA ASN A 127 4.00 9.86 -5.69
C ASN A 127 4.27 8.95 -6.89
N ASN A 128 4.16 9.45 -8.12
CA ASN A 128 4.47 8.66 -9.31
C ASN A 128 5.96 8.27 -9.36
N MET A 129 6.85 9.17 -8.96
CA MET A 129 8.28 8.85 -8.85
C MET A 129 8.52 7.84 -7.73
N ILE A 130 7.90 8.02 -6.56
CA ILE A 130 8.05 7.10 -5.42
C ILE A 130 7.55 5.69 -5.76
N ILE A 131 6.42 5.56 -6.46
CA ILE A 131 5.93 4.27 -6.95
C ILE A 131 6.93 3.62 -7.90
N LYS A 132 7.53 4.38 -8.82
CA LYS A 132 8.54 3.87 -9.76
C LYS A 132 9.82 3.42 -9.07
N GLU A 133 10.31 4.19 -8.10
CA GLU A 133 11.52 3.82 -7.35
C GLU A 133 11.27 2.57 -6.49
N ALA A 134 10.12 2.49 -5.82
CA ALA A 134 9.72 1.27 -5.10
C ALA A 134 9.62 0.05 -6.03
N ALA A 135 9.10 0.23 -7.26
CA ALA A 135 9.03 -0.82 -8.27
C ALA A 135 10.42 -1.27 -8.76
N LYS A 136 11.39 -0.35 -8.84
CA LYS A 136 12.80 -0.67 -9.17
C LYS A 136 13.45 -1.48 -8.06
N GLU A 137 13.23 -1.11 -6.79
CA GLU A 137 13.75 -1.81 -5.61
C GLU A 137 13.13 -3.20 -5.40
N SER A 138 11.94 -3.43 -5.94
CA SER A 138 11.17 -4.65 -5.67
C SER A 138 11.35 -5.73 -6.72
N LYS A 139 11.43 -6.98 -6.26
CA LYS A 139 11.46 -8.18 -7.10
C LYS A 139 10.15 -8.33 -7.87
N ILE A 140 9.03 -8.11 -7.18
CA ILE A 140 7.68 -8.19 -7.72
C ILE A 140 6.81 -7.06 -7.13
N ILE A 141 5.65 -6.85 -7.72
CA ILE A 141 4.63 -5.93 -7.22
C ILE A 141 3.34 -6.69 -6.95
N ILE A 142 2.69 -6.39 -5.83
CA ILE A 142 1.35 -6.87 -5.51
C ILE A 142 0.38 -5.69 -5.50
N ILE A 143 -0.68 -5.78 -6.29
CA ILE A 143 -1.77 -4.80 -6.32
C ILE A 143 -2.91 -5.24 -5.41
N ALA A 144 -3.44 -4.31 -4.61
CA ALA A 144 -4.38 -4.63 -3.54
C ALA A 144 -5.28 -3.44 -3.15
N TRP A 145 -5.68 -2.60 -4.11
CA TRP A 145 -6.42 -1.38 -3.80
C TRP A 145 -7.91 -1.58 -3.50
N GLY A 146 -8.54 -2.68 -3.91
CA GLY A 146 -9.99 -2.87 -3.75
C GLY A 146 -10.81 -1.93 -4.62
N LYS A 147 -12.12 -1.85 -4.39
CA LYS A 147 -12.96 -0.81 -4.98
C LYS A 147 -12.83 0.46 -4.15
N GLY A 148 -12.77 1.62 -4.80
CA GLY A 148 -12.92 2.94 -4.18
C GLY A 148 -14.00 3.74 -4.89
N ASP A 149 -14.75 4.53 -4.13
CA ASP A 149 -15.67 5.55 -4.65
C ASP A 149 -14.98 6.91 -4.46
N ILE A 150 -14.09 7.25 -5.40
CA ILE A 150 -13.26 8.47 -5.36
C ILE A 150 -13.26 9.05 -6.77
N LEU A 151 -13.37 10.38 -6.89
CA LEU A 151 -13.33 11.03 -8.19
C LEU A 151 -12.04 10.67 -8.97
N GLY A 152 -12.21 10.08 -10.16
CA GLY A 152 -11.09 9.68 -11.03
C GLY A 152 -10.35 8.41 -10.61
N TYR A 153 -10.98 7.54 -9.80
CA TYR A 153 -10.41 6.29 -9.31
C TYR A 153 -9.80 5.40 -10.39
N ASP A 154 -10.57 5.07 -11.42
CA ASP A 154 -10.09 4.18 -12.49
C ASP A 154 -8.99 4.82 -13.32
N ASN A 155 -9.07 6.12 -13.58
CA ASN A 155 -7.99 6.86 -14.25
C ASN A 155 -6.69 6.78 -13.44
N ARG A 156 -6.78 6.91 -12.11
CA ARG A 156 -5.61 6.75 -11.23
C ARG A 156 -5.05 5.33 -11.27
N ILE A 157 -5.91 4.31 -11.31
CA ILE A 157 -5.46 2.91 -11.48
C ILE A 157 -4.70 2.75 -12.80
N GLN A 158 -5.25 3.24 -13.91
CA GLN A 158 -4.61 3.15 -15.23
C GLN A 158 -3.27 3.88 -15.26
N GLU A 159 -3.20 5.08 -14.69
CA GLU A 159 -1.94 5.81 -14.51
C GLU A 159 -0.92 4.94 -13.79
N VAL A 160 -1.26 4.41 -12.60
CA VAL A 160 -0.33 3.62 -11.78
C VAL A 160 0.12 2.34 -12.49
N ILE A 161 -0.81 1.60 -13.11
CA ILE A 161 -0.47 0.42 -13.92
C ILE A 161 0.52 0.80 -15.02
N SER A 162 0.33 1.92 -15.71
CA SER A 162 1.25 2.37 -16.76
C SER A 162 2.67 2.64 -16.26
N LEU A 163 2.84 3.10 -15.01
CA LEU A 163 4.16 3.34 -14.40
C LEU A 163 4.93 2.05 -14.13
N ILE A 164 4.20 0.93 -14.06
CA ILE A 164 4.60 -0.31 -13.41
C ILE A 164 4.52 -1.52 -14.34
N LYS A 165 3.94 -1.35 -15.55
CA LYS A 165 3.66 -2.40 -16.55
C LYS A 165 4.86 -3.25 -16.99
N ASN A 166 6.08 -2.79 -16.80
CA ASN A 166 7.30 -3.54 -17.17
C ASN A 166 7.82 -4.43 -16.02
N LYS A 167 7.02 -4.61 -14.96
CA LYS A 167 7.36 -5.43 -13.79
C LYS A 167 6.42 -6.63 -13.72
N GLU A 168 6.82 -7.64 -12.96
CA GLU A 168 5.90 -8.72 -12.62
C GLU A 168 4.90 -8.23 -11.57
N ILE A 169 3.64 -8.17 -11.98
CA ILE A 169 2.52 -7.72 -11.16
C ILE A 169 1.70 -8.95 -10.76
N TYR A 170 1.31 -9.00 -9.49
CA TYR A 170 0.51 -10.06 -8.92
C TYR A 170 -0.67 -9.48 -8.14
N HIS A 171 -1.69 -10.29 -7.92
CA HIS A 171 -2.78 -10.03 -6.99
C HIS A 171 -3.02 -11.28 -6.13
N VAL A 172 -3.61 -11.08 -4.94
CA VAL A 172 -3.93 -12.19 -4.03
C VAL A 172 -5.33 -12.72 -4.35
N ASN A 173 -5.41 -14.02 -4.63
CA ASN A 173 -6.64 -14.71 -5.00
C ASN A 173 -7.31 -14.14 -6.26
N ASP A 174 -8.63 -14.19 -6.33
CA ASP A 174 -9.50 -13.62 -7.36
C ASP A 174 -9.74 -12.11 -7.16
N PHE A 175 -10.33 -11.48 -8.18
CA PHE A 175 -10.82 -10.10 -8.11
C PHE A 175 -12.11 -10.02 -7.29
N THR A 176 -12.50 -8.80 -6.90
CA THR A 176 -13.88 -8.54 -6.45
C THR A 176 -14.85 -8.78 -7.60
N GLU A 177 -16.16 -8.88 -7.29
CA GLU A 177 -17.22 -8.99 -8.31
C GLU A 177 -17.18 -7.83 -9.32
N GLU A 178 -16.67 -6.69 -8.90
CA GLU A 178 -16.51 -5.49 -9.72
C GLU A 178 -15.16 -5.39 -10.43
N GLY A 179 -14.31 -6.42 -10.37
CA GLY A 179 -13.06 -6.48 -11.13
C GLY A 179 -11.86 -5.76 -10.49
N TYR A 180 -11.89 -5.48 -9.19
CA TYR A 180 -10.75 -4.86 -8.48
C TYR A 180 -9.93 -5.89 -7.69
N PRO A 181 -8.59 -5.74 -7.59
CA PRO A 181 -7.78 -6.63 -6.78
C PRO A 181 -8.21 -6.51 -5.31
N ARG A 182 -8.36 -7.64 -4.61
CA ARG A 182 -8.90 -7.65 -3.24
C ARG A 182 -8.03 -6.83 -2.29
N HIS A 183 -8.67 -5.92 -1.56
CA HIS A 183 -8.03 -5.18 -0.49
C HIS A 183 -7.55 -6.11 0.64
N PRO A 184 -6.37 -5.89 1.27
CA PRO A 184 -5.81 -6.83 2.24
C PRO A 184 -6.66 -7.03 3.50
N ARG A 185 -7.64 -6.15 3.75
CA ARG A 185 -8.66 -6.33 4.79
C ARG A 185 -9.45 -7.64 4.65
N ASN A 186 -9.39 -8.35 3.52
CA ASN A 186 -10.10 -9.61 3.34
C ASN A 186 -9.19 -10.81 3.05
N TRP A 187 -7.86 -10.65 3.09
CA TRP A 187 -6.95 -11.74 2.72
C TRP A 187 -6.96 -12.90 3.71
N SER A 188 -7.02 -14.13 3.17
CA SER A 188 -6.57 -15.34 3.86
C SER A 188 -5.07 -15.53 3.68
N TYR A 189 -4.41 -16.12 4.68
CA TYR A 189 -2.99 -16.47 4.59
C TYR A 189 -2.72 -17.68 3.69
N SER A 190 -3.75 -18.45 3.35
CA SER A 190 -3.68 -19.62 2.45
C SER A 190 -4.00 -19.30 0.99
N TRP A 191 -4.36 -18.05 0.68
CA TRP A 191 -4.64 -17.65 -0.69
C TRP A 191 -3.37 -17.49 -1.50
N THR A 192 -3.45 -17.81 -2.79
CA THR A 192 -2.30 -17.79 -3.71
C THR A 192 -2.07 -16.41 -4.30
N LEU A 193 -0.83 -16.16 -4.74
CA LEU A 193 -0.52 -15.06 -5.65
C LEU A 193 -0.81 -15.52 -7.08
N ASN A 194 -1.59 -14.73 -7.81
CA ASN A 194 -1.88 -14.93 -9.22
C ASN A 194 -1.25 -13.80 -10.04
N LYS A 195 -0.68 -14.14 -11.20
CA LYS A 195 -0.04 -13.16 -12.09
C LYS A 195 -1.12 -12.27 -12.71
N TYR A 196 -0.91 -10.96 -12.63
CA TYR A 196 -1.76 -9.97 -13.30
C TYR A 196 -1.29 -9.81 -14.73
N ASN A 197 -2.13 -10.21 -15.68
CA ASN A 197 -1.86 -10.04 -17.10
C ASN A 197 -2.28 -8.61 -17.50
N THR A 198 -1.29 -7.75 -17.75
CA THR A 198 -1.47 -6.42 -18.34
C THR A 198 -1.62 -6.48 -19.84
#